data_AF-A0A6B2XKG6-F1
#
_entry.id   AF-A0A6B2XKG6-F1
#
_cell.length_a   1.000
_cell.length_b   1.000
_cell.length_c   1.000
_cell.angle_alpha   90.00
_cell.angle_beta   90.00
_cell.angle_gamma   90.00
#
_symmetry.space_group_name_H-M   'P 1'
#
loop_
_entity.id
_entity.type
_entity.pdbx_description
1 polymer ?
#
loop_
_entity_poly.entity_id
_entity_poly.type
_entity_poly.pdbx_seq_one_letter_code
_entity_poly.pdbx_strand_id
1 'polypeptide(L)'
;MSGGTDIEDPAALNHAGSGAHEIAGRTRSVGEYPVDETHSASRDFARGNWDGRLGTALSDLAATWTSQVTALAGDCDSLAGQCGGSGLLFLRTEEANTQYMRSLSSEPSPFG
;
A
#
# COMPACT_ATOMS: atom_id res chain seq x y z
N MET A 1 -5.77 25.53 -9.27
CA MET A 1 -6.90 24.61 -9.03
C MET A 1 -6.87 23.55 -10.12
N SER A 2 -6.32 22.37 -9.84
CA SER A 2 -6.39 21.23 -10.75
C SER A 2 -7.44 20.29 -10.18
N GLY A 3 -8.69 20.47 -10.63
CA GLY A 3 -9.88 19.75 -10.16
C GLY A 3 -10.36 18.73 -11.17
N GLY A 4 -9.43 18.05 -11.86
CA GLY A 4 -9.78 16.92 -12.72
C GLY A 4 -10.05 15.70 -11.86
N THR A 5 -11.31 15.44 -11.54
CA THR A 5 -11.77 14.18 -10.95
C THR A 5 -12.04 13.11 -12.03
N ASP A 6 -11.32 13.16 -13.14
CA ASP A 6 -11.41 12.11 -14.17
C ASP A 6 -10.48 10.96 -13.79
N ILE A 7 -11.08 9.93 -13.21
CA ILE A 7 -10.44 8.61 -13.16
C ILE A 7 -10.72 7.98 -14.53
N GLU A 8 -9.75 8.07 -15.43
CA GLU A 8 -9.85 7.54 -16.80
C GLU A 8 -10.04 6.01 -16.81
N ASP A 9 -9.48 5.31 -15.83
CA ASP A 9 -9.59 3.85 -15.70
C ASP A 9 -9.70 3.40 -14.21
N PRO A 10 -10.94 3.18 -13.72
CA PRO A 10 -11.19 2.66 -12.37
C PRO A 10 -10.69 1.22 -12.18
N ALA A 11 -10.60 0.43 -13.24
CA ALA A 11 -10.06 -0.93 -13.18
C ALA A 11 -8.55 -0.90 -12.98
N ALA A 12 -7.83 0.00 -13.66
CA ALA A 12 -6.41 0.24 -13.40
C ALA A 12 -6.16 0.68 -11.94
N LEU A 13 -7.05 1.49 -11.37
CA LEU A 13 -6.95 1.91 -9.97
C LEU A 13 -7.10 0.72 -9.00
N ASN A 14 -8.08 -0.16 -9.25
CA ASN A 14 -8.25 -1.39 -8.47
C ASN A 14 -7.09 -2.36 -8.64
N HIS A 15 -6.54 -2.49 -9.84
CA HIS A 15 -5.33 -3.28 -10.10
C HIS A 15 -4.12 -2.71 -9.36
N ALA A 16 -3.94 -1.39 -9.37
CA ALA A 16 -2.87 -0.71 -8.63
C ALA A 16 -3.02 -0.94 -7.12
N GLY A 17 -4.24 -0.85 -6.58
CA GLY A 17 -4.50 -1.12 -5.17
C GLY A 17 -4.21 -2.58 -4.77
N SER A 18 -4.63 -3.53 -5.61
CA SER A 18 -4.35 -4.95 -5.40
C SER A 18 -2.86 -5.26 -5.45
N GLY A 19 -2.15 -4.69 -6.44
CA GLY A 19 -0.71 -4.84 -6.58
C GLY A 19 0.07 -4.20 -5.42
N ALA A 20 -0.36 -3.03 -4.94
CA ALA A 20 0.24 -2.39 -3.78
C ALA A 20 0.09 -3.26 -2.52
N HIS A 21 -1.08 -3.88 -2.31
CA HIS A 21 -1.28 -4.79 -1.19
C HIS A 21 -0.43 -6.06 -1.30
N GLU A 22 -0.29 -6.63 -2.50
CA GLU A 22 0.60 -7.77 -2.74
C GLU A 22 2.07 -7.42 -2.44
N ILE A 23 2.52 -6.24 -2.89
CA ILE A 23 3.87 -5.73 -2.62
C ILE A 23 4.08 -5.50 -1.12
N ALA A 24 3.07 -5.02 -0.39
CA ALA A 24 3.13 -4.86 1.07
C ALA A 24 3.38 -6.22 1.74
N GLY A 25 2.60 -7.25 1.37
CA GLY A 25 2.77 -8.61 1.88
C GLY A 25 4.14 -9.19 1.54
N ARG A 26 4.60 -9.02 0.30
CA ARG A 26 5.90 -9.50 -0.15
C ARG A 26 7.06 -8.79 0.56
N THR A 27 6.93 -7.49 0.79
CA THR A 27 7.90 -6.67 1.52
C THR A 27 8.08 -7.20 2.94
N ARG A 28 6.99 -7.54 3.64
CA ARG A 28 7.08 -8.15 4.98
C ARG A 28 7.78 -9.51 4.93
N SER A 29 7.30 -10.42 4.09
CA SER A 29 7.83 -11.79 4.03
C SER A 29 9.31 -11.85 3.61
N VAL A 30 9.70 -11.06 2.60
CA VAL A 30 11.09 -11.00 2.13
C VAL A 30 11.97 -10.21 3.10
N GLY A 31 11.42 -9.17 3.72
CA GLY A 31 12.14 -8.31 4.66
C GLY A 31 12.44 -8.97 5.99
N GLU A 32 11.69 -9.99 6.42
CA GLU A 32 11.95 -10.73 7.66
C GLU A 32 13.20 -11.64 7.56
N TYR A 33 13.46 -12.23 6.39
CA TYR A 33 14.55 -13.22 6.25
C TYR A 33 15.94 -12.69 6.63
N PRO A 34 16.39 -11.50 6.15
CA PRO A 34 17.67 -10.94 6.55
C PRO A 34 17.78 -10.61 8.04
N VAL A 35 16.65 -10.34 8.71
CA VAL A 35 16.61 -9.97 10.15
C VAL A 35 16.99 -11.17 11.01
N ASP A 36 16.44 -12.34 10.70
CA ASP A 36 16.72 -13.58 11.43
C ASP A 36 18.20 -13.99 11.32
N GLU A 37 18.75 -13.93 10.12
CA GLU A 37 20.16 -14.23 9.86
C GLU A 37 21.07 -13.22 10.58
N THR A 38 20.72 -11.93 10.52
CA THR A 38 21.48 -10.86 11.18
C THR A 38 21.42 -10.97 12.71
N HIS A 39 20.27 -11.35 13.29
CA HIS A 39 20.16 -11.63 14.72
C HIS A 39 20.95 -12.86 15.13
N SER A 40 20.98 -13.91 14.30
CA SER A 40 21.83 -15.07 14.56
C SER A 40 23.30 -14.68 14.60
N ALA A 41 23.78 -13.98 13.57
CA ALA A 41 25.16 -13.48 13.51
C ALA A 41 25.47 -12.54 14.67
N SER A 42 24.56 -11.64 15.02
CA SER A 42 24.69 -10.73 16.16
C SER A 42 24.98 -11.48 17.46
N ARG A 43 24.26 -12.59 17.73
CA ARG A 43 24.49 -13.42 18.92
C ARG A 43 25.85 -14.11 18.91
N ASP A 44 26.28 -14.59 17.76
CA ASP A 44 27.59 -15.25 17.61
C ASP A 44 28.74 -14.25 17.82
N PHE A 45 28.59 -13.02 17.34
CA PHE A 45 29.58 -11.95 17.52
C PHE A 45 29.44 -11.17 18.83
N ALA A 46 28.36 -11.38 19.59
CA ALA A 46 28.17 -10.79 20.91
C ALA A 46 29.05 -11.45 22.00
N ARG A 47 29.60 -12.64 21.75
CA ARG A 47 30.47 -13.37 22.68
C ARG A 47 31.74 -13.86 21.96
N GLY A 48 32.91 -13.35 22.34
CA GLY A 48 34.21 -13.75 21.76
C GLY A 48 35.18 -12.58 21.55
N ASN A 49 36.23 -12.79 20.73
CA ASN A 49 37.37 -11.89 20.46
C ASN A 49 37.05 -10.49 19.88
N TRP A 50 35.78 -10.09 19.79
CA TRP A 50 35.32 -8.90 19.06
C TRP A 50 34.78 -7.78 19.96
N ASP A 51 35.12 -7.78 21.26
CA ASP A 51 34.66 -6.83 22.29
C ASP A 51 33.12 -6.66 22.36
N GLY A 52 32.34 -7.54 21.72
CA GLY A 52 30.88 -7.47 21.61
C GLY A 52 30.33 -6.37 20.68
N ARG A 53 31.17 -5.43 20.23
CA ARG A 53 30.73 -4.26 19.42
C ARG A 53 30.16 -4.64 18.06
N LEU A 54 30.69 -5.69 17.44
CA LEU A 54 30.18 -6.21 16.17
C LEU A 54 28.76 -6.80 16.33
N GLY A 55 28.51 -7.52 17.43
CA GLY A 55 27.18 -8.02 17.76
C GLY A 55 26.17 -6.87 17.92
N THR A 56 26.54 -5.81 18.63
CA THR A 56 25.71 -4.60 18.77
C THR A 56 25.42 -3.95 17.42
N ALA A 57 26.43 -3.73 16.57
CA ALA A 57 26.24 -3.11 15.27
C ALA A 57 25.31 -3.91 14.35
N LEU A 58 25.40 -5.25 14.38
CA LEU A 58 24.48 -6.12 13.65
C LEU A 58 23.05 -6.05 14.19
N SER A 59 22.87 -5.97 15.51
CA SER A 59 21.55 -5.80 16.11
C SER A 59 20.90 -4.47 15.72
N ASP A 60 21.67 -3.37 15.72
CA ASP A 60 21.19 -2.04 15.31
C ASP A 60 20.83 -2.01 13.82
N LEU A 61 21.62 -2.71 12.98
CA LEU A 61 21.34 -2.88 11.56
C LEU A 61 20.02 -3.63 11.34
N ALA A 62 19.81 -4.74 12.04
CA ALA A 62 18.57 -5.51 11.97
C ALA A 62 17.35 -4.68 12.40
N ALA A 63 17.48 -3.89 13.47
CA ALA A 63 16.42 -3.00 13.93
C ALA A 63 16.08 -1.90 12.91
N THR A 64 17.10 -1.27 12.33
CA THR A 64 16.93 -0.24 11.29
C THR A 64 16.25 -0.81 10.05
N TRP A 65 16.71 -1.98 9.60
CA TRP A 65 16.11 -2.69 8.47
C TRP A 65 14.65 -3.02 8.73
N THR A 66 14.34 -3.60 9.90
CA THR A 66 12.96 -3.93 10.30
C THR A 66 12.06 -2.68 10.29
N SER A 67 12.57 -1.55 10.78
CA SER A 67 11.84 -0.28 10.75
C SER A 67 11.54 0.18 9.32
N GLN A 68 12.51 0.07 8.41
CA GLN A 68 12.34 0.49 7.01
C GLN A 68 11.39 -0.43 6.24
N VAL A 69 11.49 -1.75 6.43
CA VAL A 69 10.57 -2.75 5.86
C VAL A 69 9.14 -2.49 6.33
N THR A 70 8.96 -2.23 7.63
CA THR A 70 7.64 -1.93 8.20
C THR A 70 7.06 -0.64 7.63
N ALA A 71 7.88 0.41 7.51
CA ALA A 71 7.45 1.67 6.93
C ALA A 71 7.02 1.50 5.45
N LEU A 72 7.85 0.83 4.64
CA LEU A 72 7.54 0.57 3.24
C LEU A 72 6.26 -0.27 3.07
N ALA A 73 6.09 -1.32 3.88
CA ALA A 73 4.86 -2.11 3.85
C ALA A 73 3.63 -1.26 4.22
N GLY A 74 3.75 -0.39 5.22
CA GLY A 74 2.70 0.55 5.61
C GLY A 74 2.34 1.55 4.51
N ASP A 75 3.33 2.09 3.80
CA ASP A 75 3.11 2.99 2.66
C ASP A 75 2.39 2.28 1.51
N CYS A 76 2.75 1.03 1.22
CA CYS A 76 2.06 0.20 0.23
C CYS A 76 0.61 -0.11 0.63
N ASP A 77 0.32 -0.42 1.90
CA ASP A 77 -1.06 -0.62 2.37
C ASP A 77 -1.88 0.67 2.33
N SER A 78 -1.28 1.80 2.68
CA SER A 78 -1.90 3.13 2.57
C SER A 78 -2.27 3.43 1.12
N LEU A 79 -1.36 3.18 0.18
CA LEU A 79 -1.62 3.33 -1.25
C LEU A 79 -2.75 2.40 -1.72
N ALA A 80 -2.75 1.13 -1.28
CA ALA A 80 -3.82 0.20 -1.57
C ALA A 80 -5.19 0.70 -1.09
N GLY A 81 -5.24 1.25 0.14
CA GLY A 81 -6.45 1.83 0.72
C GLY A 81 -6.93 3.06 -0.06
N GLN A 82 -6.03 3.95 -0.48
CA GLN A 82 -6.38 5.14 -1.27
C GLN A 82 -6.91 4.77 -2.65
N CYS A 83 -6.28 3.80 -3.33
CA CYS A 83 -6.74 3.27 -4.60
C CYS A 83 -8.12 2.63 -4.48
N GLY A 84 -8.33 1.75 -3.49
CA GLY A 84 -9.62 1.10 -3.26
C GLY A 84 -10.74 2.10 -2.89
N GLY A 85 -10.44 3.06 -2.01
CA GLY A 85 -11.39 4.10 -1.60
C GLY A 85 -11.80 5.01 -2.77
N SER A 86 -10.83 5.42 -3.58
CA SER A 86 -11.08 6.27 -4.76
C SER A 86 -11.86 5.53 -5.86
N GLY A 87 -11.57 4.24 -6.09
CA GLY A 87 -12.32 3.42 -7.04
C GLY A 87 -13.77 3.23 -6.62
N LEU A 88 -14.02 3.02 -5.32
CA LEU A 88 -15.36 2.86 -4.77
C LEU A 88 -16.18 4.16 -4.80
N LEU A 89 -15.53 5.31 -4.56
CA LEU A 89 -16.13 6.64 -4.74
C LEU A 89 -16.53 6.91 -6.18
N PHE A 90 -15.66 6.55 -7.14
CA PHE A 90 -15.95 6.69 -8.56
C PHE A 90 -17.19 5.89 -8.96
N LEU A 91 -17.23 4.59 -8.62
CA LEU A 91 -18.36 3.70 -8.96
C LEU A 91 -19.69 4.22 -8.40
N ARG A 92 -19.71 4.70 -7.14
CA ARG A 92 -20.91 5.29 -6.54
C ARG A 92 -21.36 6.57 -7.24
N THR A 93 -20.41 7.38 -7.69
CA THR A 93 -20.70 8.63 -8.40
C THR A 93 -21.27 8.34 -9.78
N GLU A 94 -20.69 7.39 -10.52
CA GLU A 94 -21.21 6.93 -11.81
C GLU A 94 -22.61 6.32 -11.70
N GLU A 95 -22.86 5.51 -10.66
CA GLU A 95 -24.19 4.95 -10.42
C GLU A 95 -25.23 6.05 -10.14
N ALA A 96 -24.90 7.03 -9.29
CA ALA A 96 -25.77 8.16 -8.99
C ALA A 96 -26.04 9.01 -10.25
N ASN A 97 -25.01 9.30 -11.06
CA ASN A 97 -25.14 10.01 -12.32
C ASN A 97 -26.03 9.25 -13.31
N THR A 98 -25.85 7.93 -13.42
CA THR A 98 -26.66 7.09 -14.30
C THR A 98 -28.13 7.09 -13.87
N GLN A 99 -28.41 7.00 -12.57
CA GLN A 99 -29.76 7.08 -12.02
C GLN A 99 -30.39 8.46 -12.27
N TYR A 100 -29.63 9.54 -12.09
CA TYR A 100 -30.07 10.90 -12.37
C TYR A 100 -30.39 11.10 -13.86
N MET A 101 -29.50 10.67 -14.76
CA MET A 101 -29.74 10.74 -16.21
C MET A 101 -30.96 9.92 -16.64
N ARG A 102 -31.19 8.75 -16.03
CA ARG A 102 -32.43 7.96 -16.25
C ARG A 102 -33.67 8.71 -15.78
N SER A 103 -33.59 9.44 -14.67
CA SER A 103 -34.71 10.23 -14.17
C SER A 103 -35.06 11.40 -15.11
N LEU A 104 -34.06 12.10 -15.65
CA LEU A 104 -34.27 13.17 -16.63
C LEU A 104 -34.81 12.65 -17.97
N SER A 105 -34.40 11.46 -18.40
CA SER A 105 -34.88 10.85 -19.65
C SER A 105 -36.25 10.20 -19.53
N SER A 106 -36.78 10.06 -18.31
CA SER A 106 -38.15 9.60 -18.05
C SER A 106 -39.13 10.74 -17.75
N GLU A 107 -38.65 11.99 -17.68
CA GLU A 107 -39.53 13.16 -17.68
C GLU A 107 -40.17 13.33 -19.08
N PRO A 108 -41.49 13.57 -19.15
CA PRO A 108 -42.17 13.84 -20.41
C PRO A 108 -41.49 15.02 -21.12
N SER A 109 -41.17 14.84 -22.41
CA SER A 109 -40.73 15.94 -23.27
C SER A 109 -41.67 17.13 -23.10
N PRO A 110 -41.15 18.34 -22.78
CA PRO A 110 -41.98 19.54 -22.78
C PRO A 110 -42.53 19.88 -24.18
N PHE A 111 -42.11 19.13 -25.22
CA PHE A 111 -42.55 19.27 -26.60
C PHE A 111 -43.39 18.08 -27.11
N GLY A 112 -43.68 17.08 -26.27
CA GLY A 112 -44.34 15.83 -26.69
C GLY A 112 -43.38 14.80 -27.25
#